data_AF-A0A2M8KYP7-F1
#
_entry.id   AF-A0A2M8KYP7-F1
#
_cell.length_a   1.000
_cell.length_b   1.000
_cell.length_c   1.000
_cell.angle_alpha   90.00
_cell.angle_beta   90.00
_cell.angle_gamma   90.00
#
_symmetry.space_group_name_H-M   'P 1'
#
loop_
_entity.id
_entity.type
_entity.pdbx_description
1 polymer ?
#
loop_
_entity_poly.entity_id
_entity_poly.type
_entity_poly.pdbx_seq_one_letter_code
_entity_poly.pdbx_strand_id
1 'polypeptide(L)' 'MKITDVRKLSTTELASESTKLRDEIAELRRRLYGGETQNVRVLRSKRKDLARILTVLTEQLAKEKI' A
#
# COMPACT_ATOMS: atom_id res chain seq x y z
N MET A 1 -3.59 -1.19 7.52
CA MET A 1 -2.88 -0.08 8.19
C MET A 1 -3.85 1.02 8.65
N LYS A 2 -3.66 1.55 9.87
CA LYS A 2 -4.32 2.79 10.31
C LYS A 2 -3.58 3.99 9.73
N ILE A 3 -4.30 5.05 9.40
CA ILE A 3 -3.74 6.29 8.81
C ILE A 3 -2.71 6.95 9.75
N THR A 4 -2.91 6.82 11.06
CA THR A 4 -2.01 7.37 12.09
C THR A 4 -0.59 6.82 11.98
N ASP A 5 -0.46 5.56 11.59
CA ASP A 5 0.84 4.88 11.52
C ASP A 5 1.55 5.22 10.21
N VAL A 6 0.77 5.35 9.13
CA VAL A 6 1.28 5.78 7.81
C VAL A 6 1.82 7.20 7.85
N ARG A 7 1.19 8.11 8.60
CA ARG A 7 1.64 9.50 8.73
C ARG A 7 2.93 9.69 9.52
N LYS A 8 3.36 8.68 10.30
CA LYS A 8 4.62 8.71 11.05
C LYS A 8 5.84 8.32 10.20
N LEU A 9 5.60 7.70 9.04
CA LEU A 9 6.65 7.29 8.12
C LEU A 9 7.17 8.49 7.33
N SER A 10 8.47 8.46 7.04
CA SER A 10 9.14 9.41 6.15
C SER A 10 8.77 9.16 4.67
N THR A 11 9.02 10.15 3.81
CA THR A 11 8.74 10.07 2.37
C THR A 11 9.46 8.88 1.70
N THR A 12 10.69 8.58 2.12
CA THR A 12 11.51 7.47 1.62
C THR A 12 10.95 6.11 2.07
N GLU A 13 10.53 5.99 3.32
CA GLU A 13 9.88 4.79 3.86
C GLU A 13 8.53 4.54 3.20
N LEU A 14 7.73 5.58 2.95
CA LEU A 14 6.46 5.48 2.22
C LEU A 14 6.66 4.99 0.79
N ALA A 15 7.70 5.46 0.10
CA ALA A 15 8.03 4.99 -1.24
C ALA A 15 8.44 3.51 -1.24
N SER A 16 9.27 3.09 -0.29
CA SER A 16 9.67 1.69 -0.11
C SER A 16 8.46 0.78 0.18
N GLU A 17 7.63 1.16 1.15
CA GLU A 17 6.42 0.41 1.51
C GLU A 17 5.40 0.35 0.37
N SER A 18 5.28 1.42 -0.43
CA SER A 18 4.41 1.39 -1.61
C SER A 18 4.86 0.35 -2.64
N THR A 19 6.16 0.12 -2.76
CA THR A 19 6.74 -0.85 -3.70
C THR A 19 6.51 -2.26 -3.19
N LYS A 20 6.82 -2.52 -1.92
CA LYS A 20 6.56 -3.82 -1.27
C LYS A 20 5.08 -4.21 -1.37
N LEU A 21 4.17 -3.30 -1.07
CA LEU A 21 2.73 -3.57 -1.15
C LEU A 21 2.25 -3.87 -2.57
N ARG A 22 2.86 -3.28 -3.61
CA ARG A 22 2.55 -3.60 -5.00
C ARG A 22 2.99 -5.03 -5.34
N ASP A 23 4.18 -5.43 -4.90
CA ASP A 23 4.70 -6.78 -5.12
C ASP A 23 3.85 -7.83 -4.40
N GLU A 24 3.49 -7.58 -3.14
CA GLU A 24 2.57 -8.44 -2.39
C GLU A 24 1.21 -8.57 -3.06
N ILE A 25 0.66 -7.47 -3.61
CA ILE A 25 -0.61 -7.49 -4.34
C ILE A 25 -0.50 -8.32 -5.62
N ALA A 26 0.62 -8.20 -6.34
CA ALA A 26 0.86 -8.98 -7.55
C ALA A 26 0.98 -10.48 -7.23
N GLU A 27 1.69 -10.82 -6.17
CA GLU A 27 1.80 -12.21 -5.71
C GLU A 27 0.46 -12.78 -5.24
N LEU A 28 -0.29 -12.04 -4.42
CA LEU A 28 -1.62 -12.45 -3.97
C LEU A 28 -2.58 -12.64 -5.15
N ARG A 29 -2.49 -11.82 -6.21
CA ARG A 29 -3.27 -12.02 -7.43
C ARG A 29 -2.89 -13.30 -8.14
N ARG A 30 -1.59 -13.61 -8.26
CA ARG A 30 -1.13 -14.88 -8.87
C ARG A 30 -1.65 -16.09 -8.10
N ARG A 31 -1.51 -16.08 -6.77
CA ARG A 31 -2.01 -17.16 -5.90
C ARG A 31 -3.54 -17.30 -5.92
N LEU A 32 -4.26 -16.18 -6.05
CA LEU A 32 -5.72 -16.20 -6.20
C LEU A 32 -6.13 -16.83 -7.54
N TYR A 33 -5.45 -16.48 -8.63
CA TYR A 33 -5.70 -17.06 -9.94
C TYR A 33 -5.34 -18.55 -10.01
N GLY A 34 -4.24 -18.95 -9.34
CA GLY A 34 -3.83 -20.35 -9.21
C GLY A 34 -4.71 -21.18 -8.27
N GLY A 35 -5.72 -20.58 -7.63
CA GLY A 35 -6.62 -21.30 -6.72
C GLY A 35 -6.04 -21.65 -5.34
N GLU A 36 -4.75 -21.40 -5.11
CA GLU A 36 -4.04 -21.63 -3.86
C GLU A 36 -4.60 -20.78 -2.70
N THR A 37 -5.18 -19.62 -3.01
CA THR A 37 -5.80 -18.76 -2.00
C THR A 37 -7.18 -18.29 -2.45
N GLN A 38 -8.19 -18.49 -1.61
CA GLN A 38 -9.57 -18.05 -1.87
C GLN A 38 -9.91 -16.74 -1.14
N ASN A 39 -8.98 -16.21 -0.33
CA ASN A 39 -9.24 -15.07 0.53
C ASN A 39 -9.09 -13.73 -0.20
N VAL A 40 -10.10 -13.40 -1.03
CA VAL A 40 -10.22 -12.13 -1.75
C VAL A 40 -10.22 -10.89 -0.84
N ARG A 41 -10.59 -11.05 0.44
CA ARG A 41 -10.69 -9.94 1.40
C ARG A 41 -9.31 -9.39 1.78
N VAL A 42 -8.28 -10.25 1.84
CA VAL A 42 -6.89 -9.84 2.08
C VAL A 42 -6.40 -8.94 0.96
N LEU A 43 -6.63 -9.33 -0.29
CA LEU A 43 -6.27 -8.53 -1.47
C LEU A 43 -6.98 -7.16 -1.47
N ARG A 44 -8.23 -7.09 -1.02
CA ARG A 44 -8.96 -5.83 -0.87
C ARG A 44 -8.36 -4.95 0.23
N SER A 45 -7.98 -5.54 1.37
CA SER A 45 -7.34 -4.82 2.47
C SER A 45 -6.00 -4.22 2.05
N LYS A 46 -5.14 -5.01 1.41
CA LYS A 46 -3.83 -4.56 0.91
C LYS A 46 -3.95 -3.45 -0.13
N ARG A 47 -4.93 -3.51 -1.03
CA ARG A 47 -5.24 -2.40 -1.96
C ARG A 47 -5.65 -1.11 -1.24
N LYS A 48 -6.46 -1.20 -0.18
CA LYS A 48 -6.83 -0.02 0.64
C LYS A 48 -5.63 0.54 1.39
N ASP A 49 -4.73 -0.32 1.86
CA ASP A 49 -3.51 0.12 2.55
C ASP A 49 -2.56 0.84 1.59
N LEU A 50 -2.36 0.31 0.36
CA LEU A 50 -1.60 0.99 -0.69
C LEU A 50 -2.19 2.36 -1.04
N ALA A 51 -3.52 2.45 -1.18
CA ALA A 51 -4.18 3.73 -1.47
C ALA A 51 -3.90 4.77 -0.38
N ARG A 52 -3.96 4.40 0.90
CA ARG A 52 -3.66 5.31 2.02
C ARG A 52 -2.22 5.81 2.01
N ILE A 53 -1.25 4.94 1.72
CA ILE A 53 0.17 5.31 1.61
C ILE A 53 0.37 6.32 0.49
N LEU A 54 -0.22 6.08 -0.68
CA LEU A 54 -0.12 6.99 -1.81
C LEU A 54 -0.77 8.34 -1.50
N THR A 55 -1.91 8.37 -0.81
CA THR A 55 -2.55 9.63 -0.38
C THR A 55 -1.62 10.44 0.53
N VAL A 56 -1.03 9.82 1.56
CA VAL A 56 -0.12 10.52 2.48
C VAL A 56 1.16 10.97 1.77
N LEU A 57 1.70 10.16 0.85
CA LEU A 57 2.86 10.54 0.05
C LEU A 57 2.56 11.78 -0.81
N THR A 58 1.39 11.83 -1.46
CA THR A 58 0.96 13.01 -2.22
C THR A 58 0.75 14.23 -1.31
N GLU A 59 0.17 14.06 -0.12
CA GLU A 59 0.04 15.13 0.88
C GLU A 59 1.41 15.70 1.30
N GLN A 60 2.42 14.85 1.52
CA GLN A 60 3.77 15.28 1.87
C GLN A 60 4.46 16.04 0.73
N LEU A 61 4.39 15.51 -0.50
CA LEU A 61 4.95 16.16 -1.69
C LEU A 61 4.26 17.51 -2.00
N ALA A 62 2.96 17.63 -1.72
CA ALA A 62 2.24 18.89 -1.89
C ALA A 62 2.70 19.95 -0.86
N LYS A 63 3.06 19.54 0.36
CA LYS A 63 3.60 20.45 1.39
C LYS A 63 5.02 20.91 1.08
N GLU A 64 5.85 20.09 0.44
CA GLU A 64 7.21 20.47 0.03
C GLU A 64 7.23 21.49 -1.14
N LYS A 65 6.12 21.61 -1.89
CA LYS A 65 5.99 22.54 -3.03
C LYS A 65 5.44 23.92 -2.66
N ILE A 66 5.04 24.13 -1.41
CA ILE A 66 4.53 25.41 -0.88
C ILE A 66 5.67 26.08 -0.12
#